data_AF-A0A7V3CS78-F1
#
_entry.id   AF-A0A7V3CS78-F1
#
_cell.length_a   1.000
_cell.length_b   1.000
_cell.length_c   1.000
_cell.angle_alpha   90.00
_cell.angle_beta   90.00
_cell.angle_gamma   90.00
#
_symmetry.space_group_name_H-M   'P 1'
#
loop_
_entity.id
_entity.type
_entity.pdbx_description
1 polymer ?
#
loop_
_entity_poly.entity_id
_entity_poly.type
_entity_poly.pdbx_seq_one_letter_code
_entity_poly.pdbx_strand_id
1 'polypeptide(L)'
;MPRLRQKGHAEMNEKMLRALALILSALMLVAMVGCTPAAEEPQGAEPPAAEQPTGEEPAEGTDAGGSTAQGEALVQSKCSMCHTLDRVNSVKYDEAKWTETVERMVQNGAVLTAEEKTEIIAYLTARDAQ
;
A
#
# COMPACT_ATOMS: atom_id res chain seq x y z
N MET A 1 31.70 27.94 -30.04
CA MET A 1 30.30 27.87 -30.52
C MET A 1 29.65 26.56 -30.05
N PRO A 2 28.78 26.54 -29.02
CA PRO A 2 28.03 25.32 -28.65
C PRO A 2 26.54 25.58 -28.38
N ARG A 3 25.80 26.20 -29.32
CA ARG A 3 24.34 26.43 -29.14
C ARG A 3 23.42 25.83 -30.22
N LEU A 4 23.93 25.06 -31.19
CA LEU A 4 23.06 24.45 -32.22
C LEU A 4 22.52 23.06 -31.86
N ARG A 5 23.13 22.31 -30.91
CA ARG A 5 22.65 20.96 -30.56
C ARG A 5 21.41 20.93 -29.65
N GLN A 6 21.18 21.95 -28.83
CA GLN A 6 20.05 21.94 -27.88
C GLN A 6 18.69 22.16 -28.56
N LYS A 7 18.66 22.96 -29.65
CA LYS A 7 17.41 23.31 -30.34
C LYS A 7 16.75 22.11 -31.04
N GLY A 8 17.53 21.16 -31.54
CA GLY A 8 17.00 19.97 -32.22
C GLY A 8 16.29 18.99 -31.29
N HIS A 9 16.79 18.78 -30.07
CA HIS A 9 16.17 17.86 -29.10
C HIS A 9 14.81 18.38 -28.59
N ALA A 10 14.68 19.69 -28.38
CA ALA A 10 13.41 20.28 -27.96
C ALA A 10 12.35 20.22 -29.08
N GLU A 11 12.73 20.51 -30.32
CA GLU A 11 11.80 20.52 -31.46
C GLU A 11 11.32 19.11 -31.83
N MET A 12 12.18 18.08 -31.70
CA MET A 12 11.79 16.69 -31.90
C MET A 12 10.83 16.19 -30.82
N ASN A 13 10.98 16.65 -29.57
CA ASN A 13 10.11 16.24 -28.47
C ASN A 13 8.69 16.84 -28.60
N GLU A 14 8.55 18.08 -29.09
CA GLU A 14 7.23 18.66 -29.36
C GLU A 14 6.52 17.98 -30.53
N LYS A 15 7.24 17.67 -31.62
CA LYS A 15 6.70 16.93 -32.77
C LYS A 15 6.30 15.50 -32.38
N MET A 16 7.12 14.82 -31.56
CA MET A 16 6.84 13.47 -31.07
C MET A 16 5.65 13.44 -30.10
N LEU A 17 5.53 14.43 -29.20
CA LEU A 17 4.39 14.53 -28.28
C LEU A 17 3.07 14.81 -29.00
N ARG A 18 3.08 15.66 -30.04
CA ARG A 18 1.89 15.90 -30.89
C ARG A 18 1.50 14.67 -31.71
N ALA A 19 2.46 13.94 -32.27
CA ALA A 19 2.19 12.70 -33.00
C ALA A 19 1.63 11.59 -32.08
N LEU A 20 2.20 11.42 -30.88
CA LEU A 20 1.68 10.49 -29.87
C LEU A 20 0.27 10.87 -29.40
N ALA A 21 -0.01 12.15 -29.18
CA ALA A 21 -1.35 12.61 -28.80
C ALA A 21 -2.40 12.31 -29.88
N LEU A 22 -2.08 12.50 -31.17
CA LEU A 22 -2.98 12.17 -32.28
C LEU A 22 -3.21 10.65 -32.39
N ILE A 23 -2.16 9.85 -32.27
CA ILE A 23 -2.25 8.37 -32.33
C ILE A 23 -3.06 7.83 -31.13
N LEU A 24 -2.83 8.34 -29.93
CA LEU A 24 -3.60 7.98 -28.73
C LEU A 24 -5.08 8.41 -28.83
N SER A 25 -5.35 9.59 -29.40
CA SER A 25 -6.74 10.05 -29.63
C SER A 25 -7.50 9.18 -30.64
N ALA A 26 -6.81 8.66 -31.66
CA ALA A 26 -7.41 7.77 -32.66
C ALA A 26 -7.65 6.35 -32.13
N LEU A 27 -6.77 5.83 -31.27
CA LEU A 27 -6.93 4.54 -30.59
C LEU A 27 -8.12 4.52 -29.61
N MET A 28 -8.44 5.66 -29.01
CA MET A 28 -9.54 5.77 -28.03
C MET A 28 -10.94 5.78 -28.67
N LEU A 29 -11.03 6.04 -29.99
CA LEU A 29 -12.30 6.09 -30.73
C LEU A 29 -12.81 4.72 -31.23
N VAL A 30 -12.01 3.65 -31.14
CA VAL A 30 -12.33 2.33 -31.73
C VAL A 30 -13.06 1.37 -30.76
N ALA A 31 -13.21 1.71 -29.48
CA ALA A 31 -13.73 0.78 -28.45
C ALA A 31 -15.22 1.00 -28.05
N MET A 32 -16.07 1.51 -28.95
CA MET A 32 -17.50 1.76 -28.69
C MET A 32 -18.43 0.91 -29.55
N VAL A 33 -18.22 -0.42 -29.64
CA VAL A 33 -19.26 -1.34 -30.13
C VAL A 33 -19.14 -2.69 -29.39
N GLY A 34 -20.08 -2.98 -28.49
CA GLY A 34 -20.32 -4.36 -28.07
C GLY A 34 -20.82 -4.55 -26.65
N CYS A 35 -22.06 -4.15 -26.34
CA CYS A 35 -22.82 -4.78 -25.25
C CYS A 35 -24.33 -4.55 -25.42
N THR A 36 -25.08 -5.62 -25.70
CA THR A 36 -26.48 -5.90 -25.27
C THR A 36 -26.82 -7.33 -25.75
N PRO A 37 -27.63 -8.15 -25.03
CA PRO A 37 -28.81 -7.68 -24.30
C PRO A 37 -29.12 -8.30 -22.92
N ALA A 38 -30.01 -7.58 -22.22
CA ALA A 38 -31.19 -7.99 -21.43
C ALA A 38 -31.06 -9.11 -20.38
N ALA A 39 -31.79 -9.11 -19.26
CA ALA A 39 -32.64 -8.20 -18.51
C ALA A 39 -33.14 -9.09 -17.37
N GLU A 40 -32.99 -8.71 -16.10
CA GLU A 40 -34.01 -8.95 -15.06
C GLU A 40 -33.59 -8.24 -13.76
N GLU A 41 -34.37 -7.24 -13.38
CA GLU A 41 -34.51 -6.70 -12.03
C GLU A 41 -36.00 -6.88 -11.69
N PRO A 42 -36.42 -7.17 -10.44
CA PRO A 42 -36.30 -6.12 -9.42
C PRO A 42 -36.13 -6.55 -7.95
N GLN A 43 -35.33 -5.73 -7.26
CA GLN A 43 -35.60 -5.01 -5.99
C GLN A 43 -36.21 -5.75 -4.78
N GLY A 44 -35.54 -5.60 -3.62
CA GLY A 44 -36.24 -5.64 -2.34
C GLY A 44 -35.38 -5.75 -1.07
N ALA A 45 -35.16 -4.59 -0.44
CA ALA A 45 -35.07 -4.37 1.02
C ALA A 45 -33.73 -4.60 1.79
N GLU A 46 -33.53 -3.67 2.74
CA GLU A 46 -32.36 -3.31 3.56
C GLU A 46 -31.87 -4.34 4.61
N PRO A 47 -30.60 -4.25 5.06
CA PRO A 47 -30.11 -4.85 6.32
C PRO A 47 -30.20 -3.82 7.48
N PRO A 48 -29.84 -4.12 8.76
CA PRO A 48 -29.33 -5.37 9.32
C PRO A 48 -30.04 -5.82 10.62
N ALA A 49 -30.12 -7.14 10.83
CA ALA A 49 -30.27 -7.70 12.17
C ALA A 49 -28.97 -8.40 12.52
N ALA A 50 -28.40 -7.97 13.64
CA ALA A 50 -27.16 -8.45 14.21
C ALA A 50 -27.22 -9.94 14.52
N GLU A 51 -26.22 -10.70 14.05
CA GLU A 51 -25.64 -11.80 14.81
C GLU A 51 -24.13 -11.78 14.59
N GLN A 52 -23.42 -11.33 15.62
CA GLN A 52 -21.99 -11.53 15.78
C GLN A 52 -21.75 -13.02 15.97
N PRO A 53 -20.87 -13.69 15.19
CA PRO A 53 -20.07 -14.74 15.77
C PRO A 53 -18.96 -14.04 16.57
N THR A 54 -19.22 -13.96 17.87
CA THR A 54 -18.28 -14.30 18.94
C THR A 54 -16.82 -14.13 18.58
N GLY A 55 -16.21 -13.10 19.16
CA GLY A 55 -14.76 -13.03 19.28
C GLY A 55 -14.27 -14.28 19.99
N GLU A 56 -13.52 -15.10 19.24
CA GLU A 56 -12.58 -16.02 19.81
C GLU A 56 -11.36 -15.19 20.20
N GLU A 57 -11.39 -14.74 21.44
CA GLU A 57 -10.21 -14.46 22.23
C GLU A 57 -9.52 -15.81 22.49
N PRO A 58 -8.26 -15.96 22.08
CA PRO A 58 -7.32 -16.59 23.00
C PRO A 58 -6.46 -15.52 23.66
N ALA A 59 -6.84 -15.20 24.89
CA ALA A 59 -5.90 -14.76 25.88
C ALA A 59 -5.11 -16.00 26.28
N GLU A 60 -3.89 -16.13 25.78
CA GLU A 60 -2.87 -16.90 26.47
C GLU A 60 -1.53 -16.16 26.37
N GLY A 61 -1.08 -15.73 27.55
CA GLY A 61 0.18 -15.04 27.72
C GLY A 61 1.37 -16.00 27.72
N THR A 62 2.51 -15.38 27.47
CA THR A 62 3.87 -15.81 27.82
C THR A 62 4.38 -17.09 27.18
N ASP A 63 4.99 -16.91 26.01
CA ASP A 63 6.31 -17.47 25.74
C ASP A 63 7.10 -16.42 24.94
N ALA A 64 8.41 -16.31 25.16
CA ALA A 64 9.26 -15.36 24.45
C ALA A 64 9.28 -15.56 22.91
N GLY A 65 8.60 -16.59 22.39
CA GLY A 65 8.29 -16.79 20.98
C GLY A 65 6.98 -16.12 20.50
N GLY A 66 6.05 -15.80 21.40
CA GLY A 66 4.76 -15.16 21.09
C GLY A 66 4.93 -13.74 20.57
N SER A 67 5.65 -12.88 21.29
CA SER A 67 5.84 -11.47 20.93
C SER A 67 6.54 -11.28 19.58
N THR A 68 7.50 -12.16 19.23
CA THR A 68 8.17 -12.10 17.92
C THR A 68 7.21 -12.46 16.79
N ALA A 69 6.45 -13.55 16.93
CA ALA A 69 5.48 -13.97 15.90
C ALA A 69 4.33 -12.97 15.75
N GLN A 70 3.87 -12.39 16.86
CA GLN A 70 2.83 -11.36 16.88
C GLN A 70 3.32 -10.07 16.21
N GLY A 71 4.53 -9.60 16.54
CA GLY A 71 5.13 -8.44 15.89
C GLY A 71 5.40 -8.66 14.39
N GLU A 72 5.81 -9.86 13.97
CA GLU A 72 5.95 -10.20 12.55
C GLU A 72 4.61 -10.09 11.82
N ALA A 73 3.54 -10.69 12.37
CA ALA A 73 2.20 -10.64 11.78
C ALA A 73 1.66 -9.20 11.71
N LEU A 74 1.94 -8.38 12.72
CA LEU A 74 1.60 -6.96 12.73
C LEU A 74 2.36 -6.19 11.65
N VAL A 75 3.66 -6.42 11.47
CA VAL A 75 4.42 -5.82 10.37
C VAL A 75 3.84 -6.22 9.02
N GLN A 76 3.55 -7.51 8.82
CA GLN A 76 3.00 -7.99 7.55
C GLN A 76 1.64 -7.37 7.22
N SER A 77 0.76 -7.26 8.22
CA SER A 77 -0.61 -6.76 8.02
C SER A 77 -0.71 -5.23 8.00
N LYS A 78 0.05 -4.52 8.85
CA LYS A 78 -0.08 -3.06 9.01
C LYS A 78 0.86 -2.28 8.11
N CYS A 79 2.11 -2.73 7.94
CA CYS A 79 3.13 -1.97 7.20
C CYS A 79 3.05 -2.18 5.68
N SER A 80 2.22 -3.11 5.20
CA SER A 80 1.99 -3.38 3.78
C SER A 80 0.81 -2.59 3.18
N MET A 81 0.01 -1.92 4.03
CA MET A 81 -1.24 -1.24 3.61
C MET A 81 -1.02 -0.04 2.70
N CYS A 82 0.15 0.61 2.76
CA CYS A 82 0.43 1.84 2.01
C CYS A 82 1.61 1.71 1.03
N HIS A 83 2.48 0.72 1.20
CA HIS A 83 3.62 0.44 0.33
C HIS A 83 4.12 -1.00 0.57
N THR A 84 5.02 -1.50 -0.28
CA THR A 84 5.60 -2.83 -0.09
C THR A 84 6.49 -2.91 1.16
N LEU A 85 6.66 -4.12 1.69
CA LEU A 85 7.55 -4.36 2.84
C LEU A 85 9.04 -4.28 2.49
N ASP A 86 9.40 -4.16 1.20
CA ASP A 86 10.80 -4.01 0.78
C ASP A 86 11.48 -2.82 1.49
N ARG A 87 10.73 -1.75 1.75
CA ARG A 87 11.24 -0.58 2.50
C ARG A 87 11.59 -0.90 3.95
N VAL A 88 10.87 -1.83 4.57
CA VAL A 88 11.10 -2.27 5.96
C VAL A 88 12.19 -3.33 6.02
N ASN A 89 12.29 -4.18 4.99
CA ASN A 89 13.24 -5.29 4.94
C ASN A 89 14.61 -4.89 4.39
N SER A 90 14.72 -3.76 3.68
CA SER A 90 15.97 -3.26 3.11
C SER A 90 16.84 -2.44 4.08
N VAL A 91 16.38 -2.27 5.32
CA VAL A 91 17.06 -1.45 6.33
C VAL A 91 17.23 -2.25 7.61
N LYS A 92 18.29 -1.90 8.36
CA LYS A 92 18.50 -2.34 9.73
C LYS A 92 18.61 -1.12 10.64
N TYR A 93 17.81 -1.07 11.69
CA TYR A 93 17.76 0.05 12.64
C TYR A 93 17.79 -0.43 14.09
N ASP A 94 18.23 0.45 14.98
CA ASP A 94 18.05 0.27 16.42
C ASP A 94 16.63 0.65 16.85
N GLU A 95 16.30 0.41 18.12
CA GLU A 95 14.97 0.67 18.68
C GLU A 95 14.56 2.14 18.53
N ALA A 96 15.49 3.07 18.76
CA ALA A 96 15.23 4.50 18.67
C ALA A 96 14.83 4.88 17.24
N LYS A 97 15.56 4.37 16.24
CA LYS A 97 15.30 4.67 14.84
C LYS A 97 14.07 3.94 14.31
N TRP A 98 13.76 2.75 14.80
CA TRP A 98 12.48 2.07 14.53
C TRP A 98 11.30 2.83 15.12
N THR A 99 11.42 3.33 16.35
CA THR A 99 10.38 4.15 16.99
C THR A 99 10.07 5.38 16.15
N GLU A 100 11.08 6.16 15.76
CA GLU A 100 10.92 7.33 14.89
C GLU A 100 10.25 6.95 13.55
N THR A 101 10.65 5.82 12.97
CA THR A 101 10.12 5.36 11.68
C THR A 101 8.66 4.97 11.77
N VAL A 102 8.27 4.18 12.77
CA VAL A 102 6.88 3.77 12.97
C VAL A 102 6.01 4.97 13.31
N GLU A 103 6.48 5.91 14.14
CA GLU A 103 5.76 7.14 14.43
C GLU A 103 5.54 8.01 13.19
N ARG A 104 6.55 8.10 12.32
CA ARG A 104 6.40 8.78 11.03
C ARG A 104 5.36 8.09 10.14
N MET A 105 5.23 6.76 10.20
CA MET A 105 4.18 6.06 9.45
C MET A 105 2.79 6.34 10.03
N VAL A 106 2.65 6.43 11.35
CA VAL A 106 1.41 6.86 12.01
C VAL A 106 1.04 8.28 11.60
N GLN A 107 2.00 9.20 11.56
CA GLN A 107 1.79 10.57 11.07
C GLN A 107 1.36 10.61 9.59
N ASN A 108 1.78 9.63 8.80
CA ASN A 108 1.39 9.47 7.39
C ASN A 108 0.06 8.72 7.22
N GLY A 109 -0.64 8.37 8.30
CA GLY A 109 -1.97 7.76 8.26
C GLY A 109 -2.02 6.26 8.57
N ALA A 110 -0.92 5.64 9.00
CA ALA A 110 -0.99 4.27 9.52
C ALA A 110 -1.79 4.25 10.83
N VAL A 111 -2.77 3.34 10.93
CA VAL A 111 -3.60 3.16 12.12
C VAL A 111 -3.05 2.01 12.94
N LEU A 112 -2.41 2.36 14.07
CA LEU A 112 -1.83 1.43 15.03
C LEU A 112 -2.29 1.78 16.44
N THR A 113 -2.62 0.78 17.27
CA THR A 113 -2.77 1.01 18.71
C THR A 113 -1.40 1.20 19.37
N ALA A 114 -1.38 1.63 20.64
CA ALA A 114 -0.14 1.79 21.39
C ALA A 114 0.58 0.43 21.59
N GLU A 115 -0.20 -0.62 21.82
CA GLU A 115 0.27 -2.00 21.97
C GLU A 115 0.84 -2.52 20.65
N GLU A 116 0.09 -2.37 19.54
CA GLU A 116 0.58 -2.76 18.20
C GLU A 116 1.87 -2.03 17.83
N LYS A 117 1.98 -0.73 18.14
CA LYS A 117 3.21 0.04 17.93
C LYS A 117 4.38 -0.58 18.68
N THR A 118 4.16 -0.95 19.94
CA THR A 118 5.19 -1.52 20.82
C THR A 118 5.66 -2.88 20.31
N GLU A 119 4.74 -3.77 19.95
CA GLU A 119 5.07 -5.10 19.41
C GLU A 119 5.82 -5.02 18.07
N ILE A 120 5.40 -4.09 17.18
CA ILE A 120 6.11 -3.85 15.91
C ILE A 120 7.55 -3.40 16.15
N ILE A 121 7.77 -2.42 17.04
CA ILE A 121 9.11 -1.89 17.34
C ILE A 121 9.98 -2.98 17.99
N ALA A 122 9.43 -3.73 18.94
CA ALA A 122 10.13 -4.82 19.61
C ALA A 122 10.59 -5.89 18.60
N TYR A 123 9.67 -6.33 17.72
CA TYR A 123 10.00 -7.30 16.68
C TYR A 123 11.06 -6.79 15.71
N LEU A 124 10.91 -5.58 15.16
CA LEU A 124 11.85 -5.04 14.18
C LEU A 124 13.25 -4.85 14.78
N THR A 125 13.32 -4.42 16.04
CA THR A 125 14.60 -4.28 16.77
C THR A 125 15.26 -5.64 17.01
N ALA A 126 14.50 -6.63 17.49
CA ALA A 126 15.01 -7.98 17.72
C ALA A 126 15.46 -8.66 16.42
N ARG A 127 14.70 -8.47 15.33
CA ARG A 127 15.04 -8.95 13.98
C ARG A 127 16.38 -8.40 13.51
N ASP A 128 16.60 -7.09 13.70
CA ASP A 128 17.77 -6.41 13.16
C ASP A 128 19.03 -6.60 14.00
N ALA A 129 18.87 -6.96 15.28
CA ALA A 129 19.95 -7.31 16.20
C ALA A 129 20.60 -8.68 15.90
N GLN A 130 19.97 -9.51 15.04
CA GLN A 130 20.50 -10.78 14.54
C GLN A 130 21.39 -10.56 13.30
#